data_AF-A0A2R7M6N4-F1
#
_entry.id   AF-A0A2R7M6N4-F1
#
_cell.length_a   1.000
_cell.length_b   1.000
_cell.length_c   1.000
_cell.angle_alpha   90.00
_cell.angle_beta   90.00
_cell.angle_gamma   90.00
#
_symmetry.space_group_name_H-M   'P 1'
#
loop_
_entity.id
_entity.type
_entity.pdbx_description
1 polymer ?
#
loop_
_entity_poly.entity_id
_entity_poly.type
_entity_poly.pdbx_seq_one_letter_code
_entity_poly.pdbx_strand_id
1 'polypeptide(L)'
;MKDTFFIYKDFEIYSVEELTWKKEVHRHNFFELLYIEYGKGNHILNSIHHHYKEHDIYLLTPKDYHSFKTLEPTKFHCLRFLPNFFSNKKEIEEIEKLFYYHNQTNGNLIFLEEDKDFCEVLILKILEEVAKQKGQNEIIIKSLM
;
A
#
# COMPACT_ATOMS: atom_id res chain seq x y z
N MET A 1 21.06 -1.29 -2.97
CA MET A 1 19.91 -0.37 -2.93
C MET A 1 20.05 0.43 -1.64
N LYS A 2 20.19 1.76 -1.70
CA LYS A 2 20.75 2.53 -0.57
C LYS A 2 19.71 2.95 0.48
N ASP A 3 18.42 2.97 0.15
CA ASP A 3 17.38 3.46 1.06
C ASP A 3 16.34 2.38 1.38
N THR A 4 16.22 2.08 2.68
CA THR A 4 15.14 1.25 3.25
C THR A 4 14.39 2.12 4.25
N PHE A 5 13.08 2.28 4.09
CA PHE A 5 12.24 2.95 5.07
C PHE A 5 11.76 1.97 6.13
N PHE A 6 11.68 2.46 7.36
CA PHE A 6 11.23 1.66 8.49
C PHE A 6 10.05 2.35 9.16
N ILE A 7 9.06 1.55 9.55
CA ILE A 7 8.13 1.93 10.61
C ILE A 7 8.46 1.12 11.86
N TYR A 8 8.08 1.66 13.02
CA TYR A 8 8.33 1.04 14.33
C TYR A 8 7.04 0.75 15.11
N LYS A 9 5.92 1.29 14.66
CA LYS A 9 4.58 0.93 15.14
C LYS A 9 4.06 -0.27 14.35
N ASP A 10 3.13 -1.01 14.95
CA ASP A 10 2.49 -2.18 14.30
C ASP A 10 1.90 -1.82 12.93
N PHE A 11 1.33 -0.60 12.82
CA PHE A 11 0.87 -0.06 11.55
C PHE A 11 0.94 1.48 11.52
N GLU A 12 0.96 2.03 10.31
CA GLU A 12 0.83 3.47 10.02
C GLU A 12 -0.12 3.65 8.82
N ILE A 13 -1.13 4.50 8.99
CA ILE A 13 -2.12 4.78 7.95
C ILE A 13 -2.17 6.29 7.72
N TYR A 14 -2.01 6.70 6.48
CA TYR A 14 -2.07 8.11 6.12
C TYR A 14 -2.42 8.31 4.65
N SER A 15 -2.76 9.56 4.31
CA SER A 15 -2.95 9.99 2.93
C SER A 15 -1.92 11.06 2.58
N VAL A 16 -1.45 11.06 1.34
CA VAL A 16 -0.55 12.09 0.83
C VAL A 16 -0.92 12.44 -0.59
N GLU A 17 -0.90 13.73 -0.91
CA GLU A 17 -1.11 14.23 -2.26
C GLU A 17 0.20 14.81 -2.78
N GLU A 18 0.68 14.30 -3.92
CA GLU A 18 1.97 14.68 -4.48
C GLU A 18 1.83 14.99 -5.97
N LEU A 19 2.31 16.17 -6.39
CA LEU A 19 2.50 16.49 -7.81
C LEU A 19 3.84 15.99 -8.32
N THR A 20 4.86 15.92 -7.46
CA THR A 20 6.21 15.47 -7.83
C THR A 20 6.69 14.50 -6.77
N TRP A 21 6.63 13.21 -7.07
CA TRP A 21 7.15 12.19 -6.17
C TRP A 21 8.66 12.34 -5.98
N LYS A 22 9.10 12.51 -4.73
CA LYS A 22 10.50 12.83 -4.39
C LYS A 22 11.33 11.63 -3.93
N LYS A 23 10.71 10.46 -3.75
CA LYS A 23 11.41 9.27 -3.24
C LYS A 23 11.97 8.46 -4.40
N GLU A 24 13.28 8.30 -4.39
CA GLU A 24 14.00 7.35 -5.25
C GLU A 24 13.56 5.90 -4.98
N VAL A 25 14.03 4.96 -5.81
CA VAL A 25 13.76 3.53 -5.62
C VAL A 25 14.25 3.04 -4.26
N HIS A 26 13.33 2.50 -3.46
CA HIS A 26 13.58 2.14 -2.08
C HIS A 26 12.86 0.84 -1.68
N ARG A 27 13.24 0.31 -0.50
CA ARG A 27 12.64 -0.86 0.15
C ARG A 27 11.97 -0.48 1.46
N HIS A 28 11.23 -1.40 2.07
CA HIS A 28 10.62 -1.25 3.39
C HIS A 28 10.81 -2.49 4.27
N ASN A 29 10.56 -2.37 5.58
CA ASN A 29 10.44 -3.51 6.51
C ASN A 29 8.98 -3.93 6.79
N PHE A 30 8.02 -3.32 6.10
CA PHE A 30 6.58 -3.50 6.30
C PHE A 30 5.91 -3.94 5.01
N PHE A 31 4.67 -4.40 5.13
CA PHE A 31 3.74 -4.52 4.01
C PHE A 31 3.05 -3.18 3.79
N GLU A 32 2.77 -2.83 2.54
CA GLU A 32 2.09 -1.58 2.19
C GLU A 32 0.95 -1.87 1.22
N LEU A 33 -0.29 -1.64 1.68
CA LEU A 33 -1.45 -1.52 0.81
C LEU A 33 -1.55 -0.06 0.37
N LEU A 34 -1.49 0.18 -0.93
CA LEU A 34 -1.47 1.51 -1.51
C LEU A 34 -2.63 1.67 -2.49
N TYR A 35 -3.49 2.66 -2.24
CA TYR A 35 -4.65 2.97 -3.07
C TYR A 35 -4.50 4.36 -3.69
N ILE A 36 -4.74 4.45 -5.00
CA ILE A 36 -4.72 5.71 -5.75
C ILE A 36 -6.14 6.27 -5.82
N GLU A 37 -6.47 7.29 -5.03
CA GLU A 37 -7.82 7.89 -5.08
C GLU A 37 -8.05 8.61 -6.41
N TYR A 38 -7.06 9.35 -6.89
CA TYR A 38 -7.07 9.97 -8.20
C TYR A 38 -5.63 10.26 -8.68
N GLY A 39 -5.49 10.55 -9.97
CA GLY A 39 -4.23 10.92 -10.60
C GLY A 39 -3.69 9.81 -11.50
N LYS A 40 -2.53 10.05 -12.11
CA LYS A 40 -1.88 9.09 -13.00
C LYS A 40 -0.37 9.27 -13.04
N GLY A 41 0.31 8.17 -13.36
CA GLY A 41 1.75 8.19 -13.50
C GLY A 41 2.34 6.81 -13.73
N ASN A 42 3.59 6.64 -13.29
CA ASN A 42 4.30 5.38 -13.38
C ASN A 42 4.69 4.89 -11.98
N HIS A 43 4.39 3.64 -11.69
CA HIS A 43 4.89 2.90 -10.53
C HIS A 43 6.01 1.98 -11.03
N ILE A 44 7.22 2.23 -10.56
CA ILE A 44 8.37 1.39 -10.85
C ILE A 44 8.43 0.38 -9.71
N LEU A 45 8.05 -0.87 -9.98
CA LEU A 45 8.00 -1.96 -9.01
C LEU A 45 8.92 -3.08 -9.47
N ASN A 46 9.91 -3.45 -8.65
CA ASN A 46 10.85 -4.52 -8.97
C ASN A 46 11.52 -4.39 -10.35
N SER A 47 11.89 -3.16 -10.73
CA SER A 47 12.45 -2.78 -12.04
C SER A 47 11.48 -2.84 -13.23
N ILE A 48 10.18 -3.07 -12.98
CA ILE A 48 9.13 -3.04 -14.00
C ILE A 48 8.36 -1.74 -13.88
N HIS A 49 8.04 -1.14 -15.04
CA HIS A 49 7.28 0.09 -15.11
C HIS A 49 5.81 -0.23 -15.35
N HIS A 50 4.96 0.16 -14.40
CA HIS A 50 3.51 0.04 -14.50
C HIS A 50 2.90 1.43 -14.61
N HIS A 51 2.02 1.63 -15.58
CA HIS A 51 1.19 2.83 -15.59
C HIS A 51 0.12 2.68 -14.51
N TYR A 52 0.08 3.59 -13.56
CA TYR A 52 -0.99 3.64 -12.57
C TYR A 52 -2.01 4.71 -12.96
N LYS A 53 -3.25 4.51 -12.53
CA LYS A 53 -4.37 5.43 -12.67
C LYS A 53 -5.19 5.47 -11.38
N GLU A 54 -6.20 6.33 -11.38
CA GLU A 54 -7.25 6.35 -10.37
C GLU A 54 -7.81 4.94 -10.11
N HIS A 55 -8.10 4.70 -8.85
CA HIS A 55 -8.64 3.46 -8.33
C HIS A 55 -7.72 2.23 -8.39
N ASP A 56 -6.45 2.37 -8.76
CA ASP A 56 -5.50 1.26 -8.67
C ASP A 56 -5.13 0.96 -7.21
N ILE A 57 -4.99 -0.32 -6.88
CA ILE A 57 -4.65 -0.80 -5.54
C ILE A 57 -3.46 -1.76 -5.64
N TYR A 58 -2.45 -1.54 -4.81
CA TYR A 58 -1.23 -2.33 -4.79
C TYR A 58 -1.04 -2.95 -3.41
N LEU A 59 -0.49 -4.16 -3.36
CA LEU A 59 0.04 -4.74 -2.13
C LEU A 59 1.54 -5.04 -2.28
N LEU A 60 2.33 -4.33 -1.49
CA LEU A 60 3.78 -4.45 -1.48
C LEU A 60 4.23 -5.24 -0.25
N THR A 61 5.25 -6.05 -0.43
CA THR A 61 5.88 -6.86 0.61
C THR A 61 7.24 -6.27 0.99
N PRO A 62 7.82 -6.63 2.15
CA PRO A 62 9.18 -6.22 2.51
C PRO A 62 10.28 -6.64 1.52
N LYS A 63 9.98 -7.59 0.62
CA LYS A 63 10.91 -8.07 -0.41
C LYS A 63 10.94 -7.17 -1.63
N ASP A 64 9.90 -6.38 -1.84
CA ASP A 64 9.75 -5.50 -3.00
C ASP A 64 10.60 -4.24 -2.87
N TYR A 65 10.90 -3.63 -4.00
CA TYR A 65 11.45 -2.28 -4.07
C TYR A 65 10.70 -1.49 -5.12
N HIS A 66 10.44 -0.21 -4.82
CA HIS A 66 9.65 0.60 -5.71
C HIS A 66 9.97 2.10 -5.65
N SER A 67 9.43 2.83 -6.62
CA SER A 67 9.27 4.28 -6.60
C SER A 67 8.08 4.67 -7.46
N PHE A 68 7.61 5.91 -7.34
CA PHE A 68 6.61 6.46 -8.23
C PHE A 68 7.18 7.64 -9.02
N LYS A 69 6.59 7.86 -10.19
CA LYS A 69 6.73 9.08 -10.99
C LYS A 69 5.34 9.58 -11.32
N THR A 70 4.91 10.62 -10.63
CA THR A 70 3.64 11.32 -10.87
C THR A 70 3.69 12.06 -12.22
N LEU A 71 2.64 11.94 -13.02
CA LEU A 71 2.44 12.73 -14.24
C LEU A 71 1.38 13.82 -14.05
N GLU A 72 0.48 13.63 -13.09
CA GLU A 72 -0.54 14.58 -12.61
C GLU A 72 -0.51 14.63 -11.07
N PRO A 73 -1.15 15.61 -10.41
CA PRO A 73 -1.41 15.52 -8.98
C PRO A 73 -2.06 14.17 -8.66
N THR A 74 -1.44 13.41 -7.75
CA THR A 74 -1.92 12.08 -7.38
C THR A 74 -2.10 12.03 -5.88
N LYS A 75 -3.26 11.52 -5.44
CA LYS A 75 -3.55 11.28 -4.03
C LYS A 75 -3.44 9.80 -3.72
N PHE A 76 -2.54 9.50 -2.80
CA PHE A 76 -2.19 8.17 -2.33
C PHE A 76 -2.76 7.95 -0.93
N HIS A 77 -3.33 6.78 -0.71
CA HIS A 77 -3.63 6.26 0.62
C HIS A 77 -2.70 5.10 0.91
N CYS A 78 -1.93 5.21 2.00
CA CYS A 78 -0.95 4.22 2.41
C CYS A 78 -1.40 3.58 3.72
N LEU A 79 -1.67 2.28 3.69
CA LEU A 79 -1.88 1.46 4.88
C LEU A 79 -0.66 0.54 5.02
N ARG A 80 0.16 0.81 6.03
CA ARG A 80 1.43 0.12 6.25
C ARG A 80 1.35 -0.68 7.53
N PHE A 81 1.83 -1.91 7.50
CA PHE A 81 1.79 -2.77 8.68
C PHE A 81 2.98 -3.71 8.73
N LEU A 82 3.52 -3.89 9.93
CA LEU A 82 4.67 -4.74 10.18
C LEU A 82 4.28 -6.22 10.06
N PRO A 83 5.24 -7.14 9.81
CA PRO A 83 4.94 -8.57 9.70
C PRO A 83 4.32 -9.19 10.96
N ASN A 84 4.50 -8.58 12.13
CA ASN A 84 3.85 -9.00 13.39
C ASN A 84 2.34 -8.74 13.42
N PHE A 85 1.78 -8.06 12.41
CA PHE A 85 0.34 -7.92 12.23
C PHE A 85 -0.32 -9.27 11.93
N PHE A 86 0.39 -10.16 11.23
CA PHE A 86 -0.10 -11.49 10.88
C PHE A 86 -0.06 -12.46 12.06
N SER A 87 -0.93 -13.46 12.04
CA SER A 87 -1.13 -14.38 13.15
C SER A 87 0.10 -15.29 13.36
N ASN A 88 0.80 -15.64 12.28
CA ASN A 88 1.95 -16.52 12.35
C ASN A 88 2.86 -16.38 11.11
N LYS A 89 4.06 -16.97 11.20
CA LYS A 89 5.05 -16.95 10.13
C LYS A 89 4.59 -17.62 8.83
N LYS A 90 3.76 -18.66 8.91
CA LYS A 90 3.28 -19.39 7.73
C LYS A 90 2.38 -18.50 6.87
N GLU A 91 1.49 -17.72 7.49
CA GLU A 91 0.65 -16.73 6.82
C GLU A 91 1.47 -15.69 6.07
N ILE A 92 2.52 -15.16 6.71
CA ILE A 92 3.47 -14.22 6.09
C ILE A 92 4.12 -14.88 4.85
N GLU A 93 4.63 -16.10 4.99
CA GLU A 93 5.28 -16.82 3.89
C GLU A 93 4.32 -17.12 2.72
N GLU A 94 3.04 -17.38 3.00
CA GLU A 94 2.02 -17.62 1.98
C GLU A 94 1.70 -16.35 1.20
N ILE A 95 1.50 -15.22 1.88
CA ILE A 95 1.27 -13.93 1.25
C ILE A 95 2.49 -13.51 0.43
N GLU A 96 3.70 -13.61 0.99
CA GLU A 96 4.92 -13.28 0.23
C GLU A 96 5.07 -14.13 -1.03
N LYS A 97 4.73 -15.43 -0.98
CA LYS A 97 4.76 -16.32 -2.15
C LYS A 97 3.70 -15.93 -3.18
N LEU A 98 2.49 -15.63 -2.73
CA LEU A 98 1.38 -15.22 -3.59
C LEU A 98 1.74 -13.95 -4.37
N PHE A 99 2.32 -12.96 -3.67
CA PHE A 99 2.65 -11.67 -4.26
C PHE A 99 3.99 -11.64 -4.99
N TYR A 100 4.88 -12.62 -4.79
CA TYR A 100 6.19 -12.65 -5.44
C TYR A 100 6.11 -12.56 -6.97
N TYR A 101 5.28 -13.39 -7.62
CA TYR A 101 5.14 -13.37 -9.08
C TYR A 101 4.21 -12.24 -9.54
N HIS A 102 3.18 -11.92 -8.76
CA HIS A 102 2.26 -10.83 -9.05
C HIS A 102 3.01 -9.49 -9.16
N ASN A 103 3.90 -9.20 -8.20
CA ASN A 103 4.70 -7.97 -8.14
C ASN A 103 5.89 -7.96 -9.13
N GLN A 104 6.08 -9.05 -9.89
CA GLN A 104 7.03 -9.14 -11.01
C GLN A 104 6.33 -9.17 -12.38
N THR A 105 5.02 -8.97 -12.43
CA THR A 105 4.26 -9.03 -13.69
C THR A 105 3.24 -7.91 -13.80
N ASN A 106 2.29 -7.85 -12.86
CA ASN A 106 1.16 -6.92 -12.90
C ASN A 106 1.31 -5.78 -11.89
N GLY A 107 1.74 -6.09 -10.66
CA GLY A 107 1.87 -5.17 -9.53
C GLY A 107 0.54 -4.67 -8.96
N ASN A 108 -0.34 -4.17 -9.81
CA ASN A 108 -1.70 -3.74 -9.46
C ASN A 108 -2.61 -4.96 -9.24
N LEU A 109 -3.38 -4.93 -8.16
CA LEU A 109 -4.37 -5.94 -7.84
C LEU A 109 -5.49 -5.93 -8.89
N ILE A 110 -5.88 -7.12 -9.32
CA ILE A 110 -6.95 -7.31 -10.31
C ILE A 110 -8.17 -7.85 -9.56
N PHE A 111 -9.25 -7.07 -9.59
CA PHE A 111 -10.51 -7.39 -8.92
C PHE A 111 -11.63 -7.60 -9.94
N LEU A 112 -12.68 -8.30 -9.51
CA LEU A 112 -14.01 -8.10 -10.08
C LEU A 112 -14.56 -6.74 -9.63
N GLU A 113 -15.45 -6.14 -10.40
CA GLU A 113 -15.92 -4.77 -10.16
C GLU A 113 -16.55 -4.60 -8.76
N GLU A 114 -17.42 -5.53 -8.35
CA GLU A 114 -18.06 -5.52 -7.03
C GLU A 114 -17.06 -5.64 -5.86
N ASP A 115 -16.02 -6.46 -6.02
CA ASP A 115 -14.98 -6.63 -5.01
C ASP A 115 -14.13 -5.37 -4.88
N LYS A 116 -13.88 -4.67 -5.99
CA LYS A 116 -13.12 -3.44 -6.02
C LYS A 116 -13.84 -2.34 -5.25
N ASP A 117 -15.13 -2.13 -5.53
CA ASP A 117 -15.95 -1.15 -4.83
C ASP A 117 -15.98 -1.41 -3.32
N PHE A 118 -16.11 -2.69 -2.92
CA PHE A 118 -16.05 -3.07 -1.52
C PHE A 118 -14.70 -2.72 -0.88
N CYS A 119 -13.59 -3.05 -1.53
CA CYS A 119 -12.25 -2.71 -1.04
C CYS A 119 -12.05 -1.20 -0.90
N GLU A 120 -12.47 -0.41 -1.88
CA GLU A 120 -12.36 1.05 -1.82
C GLU A 120 -13.16 1.64 -0.66
N VAL A 121 -14.41 1.20 -0.49
CA VAL A 121 -15.25 1.63 0.64
C VAL A 121 -14.57 1.26 1.98
N LEU A 122 -14.00 0.06 2.09
CA LEU A 122 -13.33 -0.37 3.32
C LEU A 122 -12.10 0.50 3.64
N ILE A 123 -11.24 0.76 2.65
CA ILE A 123 -10.05 1.63 2.82
C ILE A 123 -10.48 3.03 3.26
N LEU A 124 -11.48 3.61 2.60
CA LEU A 124 -11.98 4.94 2.94
C LEU A 124 -12.58 4.97 4.37
N LYS A 125 -13.29 3.92 4.80
CA LYS A 125 -13.82 3.82 6.16
C LYS A 125 -12.73 3.67 7.21
N ILE A 126 -11.67 2.92 6.92
CA ILE A 126 -10.48 2.85 7.79
C ILE A 126 -9.86 4.24 7.95
N LEU A 127 -9.71 4.99 6.85
CA LEU A 127 -9.15 6.35 6.87
C LEU A 127 -10.03 7.33 7.68
N GLU A 128 -11.35 7.26 7.51
CA GLU A 128 -12.29 8.03 8.34
C GLU A 128 -12.10 7.74 9.83
N GLU A 129 -11.94 6.46 10.20
CA GLU A 129 -11.75 6.07 11.59
C GLU A 129 -10.41 6.57 12.16
N VAL A 130 -9.35 6.53 11.36
CA VAL A 130 -8.04 7.12 11.71
C VAL A 130 -8.15 8.64 11.96
N ALA A 131 -9.02 9.35 11.23
CA ALA A 131 -9.16 10.80 11.31
C ALA A 131 -9.98 11.31 12.53
N LYS A 132 -10.92 10.52 13.07
CA LYS A 132 -11.89 10.94 14.12
C LYS A 132 -11.30 11.25 15.52
N GLN A 133 -9.99 11.29 15.70
CA GLN A 133 -9.27 11.25 16.97
C GLN A 133 -9.97 11.85 18.22
N LYS A 134 -10.37 10.95 19.14
CA LYS A 134 -10.24 11.08 20.61
C LYS A 134 -9.97 9.67 21.17
N GLY A 135 -8.69 9.33 21.23
CA GLY A 135 -8.23 7.98 21.56
C GLY A 135 -8.12 7.15 20.28
N GLN A 136 -6.90 6.94 19.79
CA GLN A 136 -6.62 5.94 18.76
C GLN A 136 -7.04 4.59 19.32
N ASN A 137 -8.27 4.14 19.04
CA ASN A 137 -8.64 2.76 19.28
C ASN A 137 -7.95 1.93 18.19
N GLU A 138 -6.63 1.78 18.32
CA GLU A 138 -5.80 0.99 17.42
C GLU A 138 -6.38 -0.42 17.26
N ILE A 139 -7.07 -0.93 18.29
CA ILE A 139 -7.83 -2.19 18.26
C ILE A 139 -8.93 -2.18 17.20
N ILE A 140 -9.71 -1.10 17.07
CA ILE A 140 -10.78 -1.01 16.07
C ILE A 140 -10.17 -0.93 14.67
N ILE A 141 -9.17 -0.07 14.49
CA ILE A 141 -8.48 0.08 13.19
C ILE A 141 -7.86 -1.26 12.76
N LYS A 142 -7.17 -1.93 13.69
CA LYS A 142 -6.60 -3.26 13.48
C LYS A 142 -7.65 -4.34 13.20
N SER A 143 -8.88 -4.18 13.67
CA SER A 143 -9.98 -5.13 13.41
C SER A 143 -10.66 -4.90 12.06
N LEU A 144 -10.49 -3.72 11.47
CA LEU A 144 -10.98 -3.38 10.13
C LEU A 144 -9.99 -3.74 9.02
N MET A 145 -8.70 -3.79 9.37
CA MET A 145 -7.60 -4.25 8.52
C MET A 145 -7.47 -5.77 8.55
#